data_AF-A0A8X6HD61-F1
#
_entry.id   AF-A0A8X6HD61-F1
#
_cell.length_a   1.000
_cell.length_b   1.000
_cell.length_c   1.000
_cell.angle_alpha   90.00
_cell.angle_beta   90.00
_cell.angle_gamma   90.00
#
_symmetry.space_group_name_H-M   'P 1'
#
loop_
_entity.id
_entity.type
_entity.pdbx_description
1 polymer ?
#
loop_
_entity_poly.entity_id
_entity_poly.type
_entity_poly.pdbx_seq_one_letter_code
_entity_poly.pdbx_strand_id
1 'polypeptide(L)'
;MARGVRAENDLRAPYDFCYVNERPVDDISIEFFYKPHSITLLTVAVIVVLYSVYTRNEDNIENNIWAGIRCVFFFFLVISVLAFPNGPFIRPHPAIWRLVFGVSVVYLLVLLFILFQSYDTVKSIMYWFYPELVDFKIDTEKEYGVNCSDITFERIWNHIDVFAFGHFFGWTMKAMLVRHYGICWTISVTWEITEIAFAHLLPNFVECWWDAIILDILLCNGCGIWLGMKLCKKLENETYEWESIKSIPSTKGKIRRAVLQFTPASWTHVRWLDPNCTYMRIFAVYQLVFFWQITELNTFFLKHIFEIPPGHPLSVGRIALIGLIVAPTLRQYYSYVTDPRCKRVGTQCWVFGAITITEAIIWSKFGLELVARTQIQNILLWLLIQLVMTFICLYICILYAKRNQSKLEYETNQDSHACTTNNESIVKPSIAQHTKITKRRNKATNGPLKT
;
A
#
# COMPACT_ATOMS: atom_id res chain seq x y z
N MET A 1 -47.37 -34.59 -14.23
CA MET A 1 -46.86 -33.37 -14.90
C MET A 1 -46.51 -32.36 -13.81
N ALA A 2 -45.29 -32.41 -13.29
CA ALA A 2 -44.76 -31.43 -12.35
C ALA A 2 -43.23 -31.53 -12.42
N ARG A 3 -42.63 -30.84 -13.39
CA ARG A 3 -41.18 -30.65 -13.42
C ARG A 3 -40.86 -29.39 -12.64
N GLY A 4 -40.26 -29.61 -11.47
CA GLY A 4 -39.80 -28.57 -10.58
C GLY A 4 -38.71 -27.73 -11.23
N VAL A 5 -38.84 -26.43 -10.98
CA VAL A 5 -37.79 -25.42 -11.14
C VAL A 5 -36.66 -25.76 -10.17
N ARG A 6 -35.58 -26.34 -10.68
CA ARG A 6 -34.32 -26.47 -9.94
C ARG A 6 -33.16 -26.51 -10.93
N ALA A 7 -32.47 -25.38 -11.04
CA ALA A 7 -31.03 -25.22 -11.30
C ALA A 7 -30.77 -23.90 -12.05
N GLU A 8 -30.80 -22.77 -11.36
CA GLU A 8 -30.20 -21.52 -11.85
C GLU A 8 -29.31 -20.82 -10.81
N ASN A 9 -28.96 -21.53 -9.72
CA ASN A 9 -28.13 -20.99 -8.65
C ASN A 9 -26.69 -21.55 -8.61
N ASP A 10 -26.27 -22.38 -9.57
CA ASP A 10 -24.98 -23.09 -9.50
C ASP A 10 -23.88 -22.58 -10.45
N LEU A 11 -24.03 -21.37 -11.02
CA LEU A 11 -23.08 -20.80 -12.00
C LEU A 11 -22.35 -19.52 -11.54
N ARG A 12 -22.40 -19.14 -10.26
CA ARG A 12 -21.73 -17.92 -9.73
C ARG A 12 -20.74 -18.16 -8.59
N ALA A 13 -19.96 -19.23 -8.63
CA ALA A 13 -18.71 -19.34 -7.84
C ALA A 13 -17.73 -20.22 -8.64
N PRO A 14 -16.59 -19.67 -9.12
CA PRO A 14 -15.51 -19.16 -8.26
C PRO A 14 -14.85 -17.87 -8.80
N TYR A 15 -15.57 -16.75 -8.86
CA TYR A 15 -15.06 -15.49 -9.42
C TYR A 15 -14.26 -14.61 -8.43
N ASP A 16 -14.16 -14.96 -7.13
CA ASP A 16 -13.81 -13.96 -6.11
C ASP A 16 -12.41 -14.05 -5.48
N PHE A 17 -11.83 -15.23 -5.23
CA PHE A 17 -10.42 -15.34 -4.75
C PHE A 17 -9.42 -15.15 -5.88
N CYS A 18 -9.78 -15.63 -7.08
CA CYS A 18 -8.97 -15.50 -8.28
C CYS A 18 -8.75 -14.02 -8.59
N TYR A 19 -9.76 -13.15 -8.49
CA TYR A 19 -9.58 -11.73 -8.83
C TYR A 19 -8.66 -10.95 -7.87
N VAL A 20 -8.58 -11.34 -6.59
CA VAL A 20 -7.74 -10.67 -5.58
C VAL A 20 -6.26 -11.03 -5.74
N ASN A 21 -5.95 -12.23 -6.24
CA ASN A 21 -4.57 -12.70 -6.44
C ASN A 21 -4.17 -12.75 -7.93
N GLU A 22 -5.11 -12.81 -8.86
CA GLU A 22 -4.90 -12.99 -10.30
C GLU A 22 -5.81 -12.04 -11.08
N ARG A 23 -5.52 -10.74 -10.98
CA ARG A 23 -6.25 -9.75 -11.79
C ARG A 23 -5.88 -9.95 -13.29
N PRO A 24 -6.88 -10.07 -14.20
CA PRO A 24 -6.62 -10.11 -15.63
C PRO A 24 -6.10 -8.75 -16.10
N VAL A 25 -5.30 -8.76 -17.17
CA VAL A 25 -4.83 -7.53 -17.83
C VAL A 25 -5.73 -7.26 -19.02
N ASP A 26 -6.51 -6.19 -18.90
CA ASP A 26 -7.31 -5.66 -19.99
C ASP A 26 -6.48 -4.60 -20.77
N ASP A 27 -6.74 -4.46 -22.08
CA ASP A 27 -6.18 -3.40 -22.95
C ASP A 27 -4.65 -3.32 -23.02
N ILE A 28 -4.05 -4.35 -23.63
CA ILE A 28 -2.61 -4.44 -23.87
C ILE A 28 -2.15 -3.42 -24.92
N SER A 29 -1.34 -2.43 -24.53
CA SER A 29 -0.82 -1.38 -25.42
C SER A 29 0.28 -1.89 -26.36
N ILE A 30 1.13 -2.82 -25.90
CA ILE A 30 2.20 -3.46 -26.67
C ILE A 30 2.15 -4.96 -26.42
N GLU A 31 1.57 -5.71 -27.36
CA GLU A 31 1.33 -7.16 -27.24
C GLU A 31 2.59 -7.98 -26.95
N PHE A 32 3.75 -7.52 -27.44
CA PHE A 32 5.05 -8.15 -27.21
C PHE A 32 5.41 -8.27 -25.72
N PHE A 33 5.12 -7.26 -24.89
CA PHE A 33 5.48 -7.30 -23.47
C PHE A 33 4.58 -8.25 -22.64
N TYR A 34 3.41 -8.59 -23.16
CA TYR A 34 2.42 -9.41 -22.46
C TYR A 34 2.34 -10.85 -23.00
N LYS A 35 3.01 -11.16 -24.12
CA LYS A 35 3.21 -12.54 -24.58
C LYS A 35 4.32 -13.21 -23.79
N PRO A 36 4.07 -14.35 -23.12
CA PRO A 36 5.10 -15.03 -22.35
C PRO A 36 6.13 -15.68 -23.30
N HIS A 37 7.34 -15.11 -23.34
CA HIS A 37 8.49 -15.67 -24.06
C HIS A 37 9.34 -16.55 -23.14
N SER A 38 8.73 -17.56 -22.51
CA SER A 38 9.36 -18.38 -21.46
C SER A 38 10.60 -19.14 -21.94
N ILE A 39 10.58 -19.71 -23.14
CA ILE A 39 11.72 -20.43 -23.73
C ILE A 39 12.88 -19.45 -23.99
N THR A 40 12.60 -18.28 -24.60
CA THR A 40 13.61 -17.26 -24.86
C THR A 40 14.25 -16.76 -23.56
N LEU A 41 13.44 -16.51 -22.52
CA LEU A 41 13.92 -16.10 -21.20
C LEU A 41 14.82 -17.18 -20.58
N LEU A 42 14.42 -18.45 -20.66
CA LEU A 42 15.22 -19.58 -20.18
C LEU A 42 16.54 -19.70 -20.95
N THR A 43 16.53 -19.61 -22.29
CA THR A 43 17.73 -19.69 -23.12
C THR A 43 18.72 -18.57 -22.75
N VAL A 44 18.24 -17.33 -22.64
CA VAL A 44 19.09 -16.19 -22.24
C VAL A 44 19.63 -16.39 -20.82
N ALA A 45 18.80 -16.80 -19.87
CA ALA A 45 19.23 -17.07 -18.49
C ALA A 45 20.32 -18.15 -18.42
N VAL A 46 20.16 -19.25 -19.17
CA VAL A 46 21.16 -20.32 -19.25
C VAL A 46 22.45 -19.83 -19.89
N ILE A 47 22.40 -19.06 -20.99
CA ILE A 47 23.60 -18.49 -21.63
C ILE A 47 24.36 -17.57 -20.66
N VAL A 48 23.66 -16.70 -19.94
CA VAL A 48 24.26 -15.80 -18.95
C VAL A 48 24.97 -16.60 -17.85
N VAL A 49 24.38 -17.69 -17.39
CA VAL A 49 24.95 -18.54 -16.35
C VAL A 49 26.15 -19.32 -16.87
N LEU A 50 26.06 -19.91 -18.07
CA LEU A 50 27.19 -20.57 -18.71
C LEU A 50 28.37 -19.60 -18.87
N TYR A 51 28.10 -18.40 -19.38
CA TYR A 51 29.12 -17.35 -19.47
C TYR A 51 29.73 -17.04 -18.10
N SER A 52 28.91 -16.82 -17.07
CA SER A 52 29.41 -16.49 -15.73
C SER A 52 30.18 -17.63 -15.06
N VAL A 53 29.83 -18.88 -15.33
CA VAL A 53 30.54 -20.05 -14.76
C VAL A 53 31.93 -20.18 -15.41
N TYR A 54 32.03 -20.05 -16.73
CA TYR A 54 33.30 -20.27 -17.43
C TYR A 54 34.25 -19.07 -17.49
N THR A 55 33.81 -17.88 -17.07
CA THR A 55 34.64 -16.65 -17.11
C THR A 55 35.07 -16.15 -15.73
N ARG A 56 34.55 -16.71 -14.65
CA ARG A 56 34.81 -16.24 -13.29
C ARG A 56 36.02 -16.95 -12.68
N ASN A 57 36.78 -16.22 -11.87
CA ASN A 57 37.84 -16.81 -11.06
C ASN A 57 37.25 -17.45 -9.78
N GLU A 58 37.69 -18.67 -9.47
CA GLU A 58 37.22 -19.50 -8.35
C GLU A 58 38.20 -19.54 -7.16
N ASP A 59 39.28 -18.76 -7.17
CA ASP A 59 40.31 -18.81 -6.12
C ASP A 59 39.83 -18.34 -4.73
N ASN A 60 38.81 -17.48 -4.67
CA ASN A 60 38.30 -16.90 -3.43
C ASN A 60 36.93 -17.49 -3.04
N ILE A 61 36.89 -18.15 -1.87
CA ILE A 61 35.71 -18.84 -1.33
C ILE A 61 34.53 -17.88 -1.15
N GLU A 62 34.75 -16.68 -0.61
CA GLU A 62 33.68 -15.71 -0.39
C GLU A 62 33.06 -15.26 -1.72
N ASN A 63 33.90 -14.97 -2.72
CA ASN A 63 33.43 -14.61 -4.06
C ASN A 63 32.66 -15.77 -4.72
N ASN A 64 33.05 -17.03 -4.45
CA ASN A 64 32.33 -18.22 -4.90
C ASN A 64 30.93 -18.31 -4.29
N ILE A 65 30.83 -18.17 -2.98
CA ILE A 65 29.56 -18.19 -2.26
C ILE A 65 28.67 -17.05 -2.76
N TRP A 66 29.21 -15.84 -2.91
CA TRP A 66 28.46 -14.68 -3.37
C TRP A 66 27.93 -14.81 -4.80
N ALA A 67 28.74 -15.33 -5.71
CA ALA A 67 28.31 -15.62 -7.08
C ALA A 67 27.19 -16.67 -7.10
N GLY A 68 27.28 -17.71 -6.27
CA GLY A 68 26.23 -18.72 -6.10
C GLY A 68 24.92 -18.12 -5.59
N ILE A 69 24.97 -17.29 -4.52
CA ILE A 69 23.80 -16.62 -3.96
C ILE A 69 23.13 -15.72 -5.01
N ARG A 70 23.91 -14.93 -5.76
CA ARG A 70 23.38 -14.08 -6.84
C ARG A 70 22.69 -14.89 -7.94
N CYS A 71 23.26 -16.04 -8.32
CA CYS A 71 22.68 -16.93 -9.31
C CYS A 71 21.34 -17.52 -8.84
N VAL A 72 21.29 -18.03 -7.60
CA VAL A 72 20.07 -18.58 -7.00
C VAL A 72 18.99 -17.50 -6.91
N PHE A 73 19.34 -16.30 -6.45
CA PHE A 73 18.41 -15.16 -6.39
C PHE A 73 17.87 -14.78 -7.76
N PHE A 74 18.74 -14.70 -8.77
CA PHE A 74 18.34 -14.39 -10.15
C PHE A 74 17.33 -15.40 -10.70
N PHE A 75 17.60 -16.71 -10.58
CA PHE A 75 16.67 -17.74 -11.04
C PHE A 75 15.37 -17.76 -10.23
N PHE A 76 15.43 -17.53 -8.93
CA PHE A 76 14.22 -17.41 -8.11
C PHE A 76 13.34 -16.26 -8.63
N LEU A 77 13.91 -15.10 -8.96
CA LEU A 77 13.16 -13.99 -9.52
C LEU A 77 12.58 -14.32 -10.90
N VAL A 78 13.31 -15.02 -11.76
CA VAL A 78 12.79 -15.52 -13.05
C VAL A 78 11.58 -16.44 -12.81
N ILE A 79 11.68 -17.40 -11.89
CA ILE A 79 10.58 -18.30 -11.54
C ILE A 79 9.40 -17.51 -10.96
N SER A 80 9.65 -16.50 -10.12
CA SER A 80 8.59 -15.66 -9.57
C SER A 80 7.79 -14.96 -10.68
N VAL A 81 8.45 -14.43 -11.71
CA VAL A 81 7.77 -13.81 -12.86
C VAL A 81 6.90 -14.81 -13.61
N LEU A 82 7.34 -16.06 -13.74
CA LEU A 82 6.64 -17.08 -14.52
C LEU A 82 5.49 -17.75 -13.75
N ALA A 83 5.71 -18.06 -12.47
CA ALA A 83 4.83 -18.93 -11.68
C ALA A 83 3.95 -18.17 -10.68
N PHE A 84 4.37 -16.99 -10.21
CA PHE A 84 3.61 -16.30 -9.17
C PHE A 84 2.38 -15.59 -9.74
N PRO A 85 1.32 -15.46 -8.93
CA PRO A 85 0.08 -14.86 -9.38
C PRO A 85 0.26 -13.33 -9.55
N ASN A 86 -0.55 -12.70 -10.41
CA ASN A 86 -0.40 -11.27 -10.76
C ASN A 86 -0.54 -10.30 -9.57
N GLY A 87 -1.16 -10.75 -8.48
CA GLY A 87 -1.60 -9.89 -7.39
C GLY A 87 -2.75 -8.97 -7.79
N PRO A 88 -3.06 -7.98 -6.94
CA PRO A 88 -4.15 -7.03 -7.18
C PRO A 88 -3.81 -5.91 -8.18
N PHE A 89 -2.54 -5.79 -8.58
CA PHE A 89 -2.03 -4.72 -9.42
C PHE A 89 -1.49 -5.25 -10.75
N ILE A 90 -1.83 -4.55 -11.84
CA ILE A 90 -1.47 -4.96 -13.22
C ILE A 90 -0.59 -3.92 -13.93
N ARG A 91 -0.39 -2.73 -13.33
CA ARG A 91 0.43 -1.64 -13.87
C ARG A 91 1.52 -1.22 -12.90
N PRO A 92 2.72 -0.82 -13.36
CA PRO A 92 3.08 -0.60 -14.77
C PRO A 92 3.17 -1.88 -15.61
N HIS A 93 3.44 -3.03 -14.99
CA HIS A 93 3.34 -4.36 -15.62
C HIS A 93 3.10 -5.44 -14.54
N PRO A 94 2.35 -6.54 -14.82
CA PRO A 94 2.14 -7.60 -13.82
C PRO A 94 3.44 -8.28 -13.37
N ALA A 95 4.42 -8.43 -14.29
CA ALA A 95 5.72 -9.00 -13.94
C ALA A 95 6.44 -8.22 -12.82
N ILE A 96 6.23 -6.90 -12.71
CA ILE A 96 6.82 -6.10 -11.63
C ILE A 96 6.22 -6.50 -10.29
N TRP A 97 4.91 -6.71 -10.23
CA TRP A 97 4.25 -7.12 -8.98
C TRP A 97 4.55 -8.57 -8.61
N ARG A 98 4.68 -9.45 -9.61
CA ARG A 98 5.20 -10.81 -9.40
C ARG A 98 6.62 -10.80 -8.85
N LEU A 99 7.49 -9.92 -9.35
CA LEU A 99 8.84 -9.70 -8.79
C LEU A 99 8.79 -9.15 -7.38
N VAL A 100 7.93 -8.17 -7.07
CA VAL A 100 7.77 -7.65 -5.71
C VAL A 100 7.33 -8.75 -4.73
N PHE A 101 6.42 -9.64 -5.15
CA PHE A 101 6.07 -10.82 -4.37
C PHE A 101 7.23 -11.83 -4.28
N GLY A 102 7.99 -12.01 -5.36
CA GLY A 102 9.24 -12.77 -5.37
C GLY A 102 10.23 -12.30 -4.31
N VAL A 103 10.57 -11.01 -4.34
CA VAL A 103 11.50 -10.39 -3.40
C VAL A 103 10.97 -10.48 -1.97
N SER A 104 9.66 -10.33 -1.73
CA SER A 104 9.11 -10.47 -0.38
C SER A 104 9.23 -11.89 0.17
N VAL A 105 9.05 -12.92 -0.67
CA VAL A 105 9.28 -14.32 -0.28
C VAL A 105 10.75 -14.56 0.02
N VAL A 106 11.68 -14.10 -0.84
CA VAL A 106 13.12 -14.22 -0.54
C VAL A 106 13.47 -13.51 0.77
N TYR A 107 12.95 -12.30 0.98
CA TYR A 107 13.20 -11.55 2.19
C TYR A 107 12.74 -12.32 3.42
N LEU A 108 11.54 -12.90 3.40
CA LEU A 108 11.06 -13.78 4.47
C LEU A 108 12.00 -14.98 4.70
N LEU A 109 12.46 -15.65 3.64
CA LEU A 109 13.38 -16.79 3.76
C LEU A 109 14.74 -16.36 4.36
N VAL A 110 15.25 -15.19 4.00
CA VAL A 110 16.48 -14.62 4.58
C VAL A 110 16.27 -14.29 6.06
N LEU A 111 15.14 -13.70 6.44
CA LEU A 111 14.82 -13.44 7.84
C LEU A 111 14.74 -14.76 8.65
N LEU A 112 14.10 -15.79 8.10
CA LEU A 112 14.07 -17.12 8.73
C LEU A 112 15.48 -17.70 8.86
N PHE A 113 16.35 -17.54 7.87
CA PHE A 113 17.75 -17.96 7.97
C PHE A 113 18.50 -17.20 9.08
N ILE A 114 18.37 -15.87 9.13
CA ILE A 114 18.98 -15.00 10.15
C ILE A 114 18.52 -15.41 11.56
N LEU A 115 17.25 -15.80 11.70
CA LEU A 115 16.67 -16.20 12.97
C LEU A 115 17.44 -17.35 13.64
N PHE A 116 18.05 -18.25 12.87
CA PHE A 116 18.83 -19.39 13.39
C PHE A 116 20.32 -19.11 13.57
N GLN A 117 20.81 -17.92 13.23
CA GLN A 117 22.22 -17.54 13.42
C GLN A 117 22.50 -17.05 14.85
N SER A 118 23.77 -17.05 15.26
CA SER A 118 24.23 -16.31 16.45
C SER A 118 24.39 -14.82 16.13
N TYR A 119 24.41 -13.96 17.16
CA TYR A 119 24.55 -12.51 16.98
C TYR A 119 25.84 -12.17 16.19
N ASP A 120 26.96 -12.76 16.61
CA ASP A 120 28.26 -12.53 15.98
C ASP A 120 28.29 -12.99 14.51
N THR A 121 27.61 -14.09 14.19
CA THR A 121 27.48 -14.56 12.81
C THR A 121 26.66 -13.58 11.98
N VAL A 122 25.55 -13.04 12.51
CA VAL A 122 24.76 -12.02 11.79
C VAL A 122 25.59 -10.77 11.54
N LYS A 123 26.30 -10.25 12.55
CA LYS A 123 27.19 -9.09 12.39
C LYS A 123 28.31 -9.38 11.39
N SER A 124 28.91 -10.58 11.42
CA SER A 124 29.94 -10.99 10.45
C SER A 124 29.39 -11.03 9.02
N ILE A 125 28.18 -11.55 8.80
CA ILE A 125 27.51 -11.51 7.51
C ILE A 125 27.27 -10.05 7.07
N MET A 126 26.83 -9.19 8.00
CA MET A 126 26.63 -7.77 7.69
C MET A 126 27.93 -7.08 7.29
N TYR A 127 29.04 -7.35 7.99
CA TYR A 127 30.36 -6.79 7.68
C TYR A 127 30.92 -7.29 6.36
N TRP A 128 30.61 -8.54 6.00
CA TRP A 128 30.96 -9.08 4.69
C TRP A 128 30.28 -8.32 3.54
N PHE A 129 29.03 -7.87 3.74
CA PHE A 129 28.33 -7.04 2.77
C PHE A 129 28.69 -5.55 2.83
N TYR A 130 28.91 -5.04 4.04
CA TYR A 130 29.13 -3.62 4.34
C TYR A 130 30.25 -3.50 5.39
N PRO A 131 31.52 -3.52 4.96
CA PRO A 131 32.67 -3.46 5.87
C PRO A 131 32.68 -2.21 6.77
N GLU A 132 32.09 -1.11 6.33
CA GLU A 132 31.97 0.14 7.08
C GLU A 132 31.17 0.02 8.38
N LEU A 133 30.36 -1.02 8.55
CA LEU A 133 29.57 -1.25 9.76
C LEU A 133 30.42 -1.77 10.94
N VAL A 134 31.66 -2.21 10.70
CA VAL A 134 32.56 -2.76 11.75
C VAL A 134 32.83 -1.71 12.83
N ASP A 135 33.16 -0.49 12.40
CA ASP A 135 33.57 0.59 13.29
C ASP A 135 32.39 1.43 13.80
N PHE A 136 31.19 1.21 13.25
CA PHE A 136 30.03 1.96 13.68
C PHE A 136 29.54 1.48 15.04
N LYS A 137 29.32 2.45 15.92
CA LYS A 137 28.64 2.29 17.21
C LYS A 137 27.57 3.37 17.29
N ILE A 138 26.45 3.07 17.93
CA ILE A 138 25.37 4.04 18.08
C ILE A 138 25.91 5.23 18.88
N ASP A 139 25.83 6.40 18.27
CA ASP A 139 26.22 7.65 18.90
C ASP A 139 25.28 7.95 20.05
N THR A 140 25.78 7.81 21.27
CA THR A 140 25.04 8.13 22.51
C THR A 140 25.03 9.63 22.80
N GLU A 141 25.74 10.46 22.03
CA GLU A 141 25.86 11.91 22.27
C GLU A 141 24.80 12.74 21.52
N LYS A 142 24.14 12.18 20.49
CA LYS A 142 23.09 12.89 19.75
C LYS A 142 21.76 12.86 20.51
N GLU A 143 21.56 13.84 21.38
CA GLU A 143 20.36 14.03 22.19
C GLU A 143 19.32 14.93 21.46
N TYR A 144 18.18 14.38 21.05
CA TYR A 144 17.09 15.13 20.39
C TYR A 144 16.13 15.82 21.40
N GLY A 145 16.03 15.29 22.62
CA GLY A 145 15.06 15.73 23.62
C GLY A 145 15.61 16.56 24.78
N VAL A 146 16.66 17.37 24.57
CA VAL A 146 17.26 18.20 25.62
C VAL A 146 16.94 19.69 25.48
N ASN A 147 16.69 20.36 26.61
CA ASN A 147 16.41 21.80 26.70
C ASN A 147 15.26 22.28 25.79
N CYS A 148 14.16 21.54 25.71
CA CYS A 148 13.03 21.78 24.80
C CYS A 148 12.23 23.07 25.00
N SER A 149 12.64 23.94 25.92
CA SER A 149 12.07 25.28 26.12
C SER A 149 12.78 26.36 25.30
N ASP A 150 14.02 26.11 24.86
CA ASP A 150 14.80 27.05 24.07
C ASP A 150 14.61 26.77 22.57
N ILE A 151 13.76 27.57 21.91
CA ILE A 151 13.39 27.39 20.51
C ILE A 151 14.07 28.48 19.68
N THR A 152 15.26 28.18 19.18
CA THR A 152 16.02 29.05 18.27
C THR A 152 15.89 28.57 16.82
N PHE A 153 16.08 29.48 15.86
CA PHE A 153 16.03 29.14 14.44
C PHE A 153 17.09 28.08 14.05
N GLU A 154 18.30 28.20 14.60
CA GLU A 154 19.37 27.23 14.38
C GLU A 154 18.97 25.83 14.88
N ARG A 155 18.34 25.75 16.05
CA ARG A 155 17.86 24.48 16.59
C ARG A 155 16.78 23.88 15.71
N ILE A 156 15.79 24.66 15.27
CA ILE A 156 14.75 24.18 14.34
C ILE A 156 15.39 23.67 13.04
N TRP A 157 16.31 24.44 12.46
CA TRP A 157 16.99 24.06 11.22
C TRP A 157 17.76 22.73 11.34
N ASN A 158 18.40 22.50 12.49
CA ASN A 158 19.12 21.25 12.76
C ASN A 158 18.19 20.03 12.95
N HIS A 159 16.90 20.24 13.25
CA HIS A 159 15.90 19.16 13.34
C HIS A 159 15.18 18.89 12.01
N ILE A 160 15.34 19.76 11.00
CA ILE A 160 14.91 19.46 9.62
C ILE A 160 15.95 18.56 8.95
N ASP A 161 16.05 17.33 9.44
CA ASP A 161 17.00 16.35 8.98
C ASP A 161 16.34 15.24 8.12
N VAL A 162 17.04 14.13 7.93
CA VAL A 162 16.55 12.98 7.15
C VAL A 162 15.24 12.42 7.70
N PHE A 163 14.97 12.55 9.01
CA PHE A 163 13.74 12.09 9.64
C PHE A 163 12.56 12.99 9.25
N ALA A 164 12.72 14.32 9.24
CA ALA A 164 11.68 15.25 8.78
C ALA A 164 11.25 14.96 7.31
N PHE A 165 12.22 14.71 6.41
CA PHE A 165 11.91 14.27 5.06
C PHE A 165 11.26 12.87 5.01
N GLY A 166 11.74 11.95 5.85
CA GLY A 166 11.17 10.61 6.01
C GLY A 166 9.70 10.67 6.45
N HIS A 167 9.37 11.57 7.38
CA HIS A 167 8.01 11.84 7.84
C HIS A 167 7.17 12.38 6.67
N PHE A 168 7.58 13.47 6.03
CA PHE A 168 6.82 14.06 4.92
C PHE A 168 6.54 13.08 3.76
N PHE A 169 7.58 12.42 3.23
CA PHE A 169 7.43 11.49 2.10
C PHE A 169 6.74 10.19 2.54
N GLY A 170 7.05 9.68 3.73
CA GLY A 170 6.40 8.52 4.32
C GLY A 170 4.90 8.74 4.48
N TRP A 171 4.49 9.91 4.99
CA TRP A 171 3.07 10.26 5.16
C TRP A 171 2.35 10.52 3.86
N THR A 172 3.04 11.07 2.85
CA THR A 172 2.51 11.14 1.48
C THR A 172 2.17 9.75 0.95
N MET A 173 3.10 8.79 1.08
CA MET A 173 2.88 7.41 0.66
C MET A 173 1.77 6.72 1.48
N LYS A 174 1.81 6.82 2.81
CA LYS A 174 0.78 6.29 3.73
C LYS A 174 -0.61 6.76 3.32
N ALA A 175 -0.78 8.05 3.09
CA ALA A 175 -2.05 8.63 2.69
C ALA A 175 -2.52 8.14 1.31
N MET A 176 -1.62 7.92 0.36
CA MET A 176 -1.96 7.32 -0.95
C MET A 176 -2.45 5.87 -0.85
N LEU A 177 -1.96 5.13 0.15
CA LEU A 177 -2.32 3.73 0.39
C LEU A 177 -3.62 3.62 1.18
N VAL A 178 -3.73 4.31 2.32
CA VAL A 178 -4.89 4.25 3.22
C VAL A 178 -6.08 5.05 2.68
N ARG A 179 -5.83 6.19 2.01
CA ARG A 179 -6.84 7.04 1.35
C ARG A 179 -7.95 7.55 2.28
N HIS A 180 -7.62 7.81 3.54
CA HIS A 180 -8.60 8.30 4.52
C HIS A 180 -7.95 9.19 5.57
N TYR A 181 -8.38 10.46 5.65
CA TYR A 181 -7.81 11.44 6.58
C TYR A 181 -7.84 10.98 8.04
N GLY A 182 -9.00 10.56 8.56
CA GLY A 182 -9.15 10.16 9.97
C GLY A 182 -8.18 9.07 10.40
N ILE A 183 -8.15 7.95 9.66
CA ILE A 183 -7.19 6.85 9.89
C ILE A 183 -5.74 7.33 9.79
N CYS A 184 -5.38 8.13 8.77
CA CYS A 184 -4.00 8.62 8.65
C CYS A 184 -3.58 9.49 9.84
N TRP A 185 -4.41 10.46 10.23
CA TRP A 185 -4.15 11.30 11.41
C TRP A 185 -4.08 10.48 12.70
N THR A 186 -4.91 9.44 12.80
CA THR A 186 -4.88 8.56 13.98
C THR A 186 -3.58 7.79 14.03
N ILE A 187 -3.15 7.17 12.93
CA ILE A 187 -1.85 6.47 12.86
C ILE A 187 -0.72 7.47 13.22
N SER A 188 -0.80 8.72 12.73
CA SER A 188 0.21 9.75 12.98
C SER A 188 0.33 10.11 14.45
N VAL A 189 -0.79 10.43 15.10
CA VAL A 189 -0.78 10.73 16.54
C VAL A 189 -0.40 9.50 17.36
N THR A 190 -0.85 8.30 16.99
CA THR A 190 -0.46 7.08 17.70
C THR A 190 1.00 6.72 17.51
N TRP A 191 1.66 7.17 16.45
CA TRP A 191 3.10 6.97 16.24
C TRP A 191 3.91 7.73 17.30
N GLU A 192 3.64 9.02 17.51
CA GLU A 192 4.30 9.80 18.57
C GLU A 192 4.04 9.20 19.97
N ILE A 193 2.83 8.72 20.22
CA ILE A 193 2.50 8.00 21.47
C ILE A 193 3.29 6.69 21.58
N THR A 194 3.55 6.03 20.46
CA THR A 194 4.38 4.82 20.40
C THR A 194 5.83 5.16 20.76
N GLU A 195 6.36 6.26 20.26
CA GLU A 195 7.71 6.72 20.60
C GLU A 195 7.84 7.01 22.10
N ILE A 196 6.88 7.73 22.69
CA ILE A 196 6.84 7.95 24.14
C ILE A 196 6.76 6.62 24.92
N ALA A 197 5.89 5.68 24.49
CA ALA A 197 5.72 4.41 25.18
C ALA A 197 7.00 3.56 25.17
N PHE A 198 7.80 3.65 24.10
CA PHE A 198 9.02 2.86 23.89
C PHE A 198 10.32 3.64 24.14
N ALA A 199 10.26 4.92 24.52
CA ALA A 199 11.43 5.76 24.80
C ALA A 199 12.35 5.19 25.89
N HIS A 200 11.79 4.43 26.84
CA HIS A 200 12.56 3.71 27.87
C HIS A 200 13.47 2.60 27.30
N LEU A 201 13.17 2.09 26.10
CA LEU A 201 13.98 1.11 25.39
C LEU A 201 14.87 1.78 24.35
N LEU A 202 14.34 2.75 23.60
CA LEU A 202 15.04 3.39 22.51
C LEU A 202 15.27 4.87 22.86
N PRO A 203 16.50 5.26 23.26
CA PRO A 203 16.82 6.66 23.57
C PRO A 203 16.58 7.61 22.39
N ASN A 204 16.66 7.10 21.15
CA ASN A 204 16.36 7.86 19.94
C ASN A 204 14.90 8.36 19.85
N PHE A 205 13.98 7.83 20.66
CA PHE A 205 12.58 8.29 20.70
C PHE A 205 12.36 9.43 21.72
N VAL A 206 13.41 9.85 22.42
CA VAL A 206 13.33 11.00 23.33
C VAL A 206 13.56 12.27 22.51
N GLU A 207 12.45 12.90 22.13
CA GLU A 207 12.42 14.10 21.30
C GLU A 207 11.72 15.25 22.03
N CYS A 208 11.87 16.47 21.52
CA CYS A 208 11.23 17.63 22.11
C CYS A 208 9.72 17.66 21.83
N TRP A 209 8.93 18.21 22.76
CA TRP A 209 7.48 18.33 22.59
C TRP A 209 7.07 19.09 21.32
N TRP A 210 7.86 20.11 20.93
CA TRP A 210 7.60 20.91 19.73
C TRP A 210 8.02 20.17 18.47
N ASP A 211 8.99 19.25 18.56
CA ASP A 211 9.42 18.40 17.46
C ASP A 211 8.29 17.41 17.13
N ALA A 212 7.92 16.58 18.10
CA ALA A 212 6.83 15.62 18.01
C ALA A 212 5.49 16.27 17.60
N ILE A 213 5.06 17.35 18.27
CA ILE A 213 3.74 17.93 18.01
C ILE A 213 3.74 18.84 16.78
N ILE A 214 4.67 19.78 16.69
CA ILE A 214 4.61 20.81 15.65
C ILE A 214 5.31 20.33 14.40
N LEU A 215 6.56 19.89 14.49
CA LEU A 215 7.34 19.50 13.31
C LEU A 215 6.79 18.21 12.73
N ASP A 216 6.58 17.17 13.54
CA ASP A 216 6.15 15.86 13.04
C ASP A 216 4.66 15.79 12.78
N ILE A 217 3.80 15.79 13.81
CA ILE A 217 2.35 15.63 13.61
C ILE A 217 1.78 16.71 12.66
N LEU A 218 2.00 17.98 12.96
CA LEU A 218 1.29 19.06 12.28
C LEU A 218 1.90 19.44 10.93
N LEU A 219 3.22 19.57 10.84
CA LEU A 219 3.89 20.01 9.62
C LEU A 219 4.24 18.84 8.70
N CYS A 220 5.20 18.00 9.04
CA CYS A 220 5.71 16.93 8.18
C CYS A 220 4.60 15.92 7.84
N ASN A 221 3.96 15.35 8.86
CA ASN A 221 2.92 14.33 8.71
C ASN A 221 1.67 14.96 8.09
N GLY A 222 1.21 16.10 8.62
CA GLY A 222 0.04 16.83 8.12
C GLY A 222 0.16 17.26 6.65
N CYS A 223 1.28 17.86 6.25
CA CYS A 223 1.54 18.22 4.85
C CYS A 223 1.64 17.00 3.95
N GLY A 224 2.30 15.92 4.42
CA GLY A 224 2.37 14.66 3.69
C GLY A 224 0.99 14.04 3.45
N ILE A 225 0.15 13.98 4.49
CA ILE A 225 -1.24 13.50 4.39
C ILE A 225 -2.03 14.34 3.38
N TRP A 226 -1.95 15.66 3.47
CA TRP A 226 -2.62 16.55 2.53
C TRP A 226 -2.19 16.32 1.08
N LEU A 227 -0.87 16.23 0.84
CA LEU A 227 -0.33 15.98 -0.50
C LEU A 227 -0.79 14.61 -1.03
N GLY A 228 -0.67 13.56 -0.22
CA GLY A 228 -1.10 12.21 -0.61
C GLY A 228 -2.59 12.15 -0.95
N MET A 229 -3.44 12.80 -0.16
CA MET A 229 -4.88 12.88 -0.44
C MET A 229 -5.21 13.73 -1.67
N LYS A 230 -4.46 14.80 -1.94
CA LYS A 230 -4.58 15.58 -3.18
C LYS A 230 -4.18 14.77 -4.41
N LEU A 231 -3.11 13.97 -4.32
CA LEU A 231 -2.69 13.05 -5.36
C LEU A 231 -3.77 11.98 -5.60
N CYS A 232 -4.36 11.41 -4.54
CA CYS A 232 -5.50 10.49 -4.65
C CYS A 232 -6.65 11.13 -5.42
N LYS A 233 -7.11 12.32 -5.00
CA LYS A 233 -8.23 13.01 -5.66
C LYS A 233 -7.94 13.31 -7.13
N LYS A 234 -6.69 13.68 -7.45
CA LYS A 234 -6.26 13.85 -8.84
C LYS A 234 -6.42 12.53 -9.60
N LEU A 235 -5.85 11.44 -9.10
CA LEU A 235 -5.90 10.11 -9.73
C LEU A 235 -7.30 9.50 -9.81
N GLU A 236 -8.22 9.85 -8.89
CA GLU A 236 -9.64 9.47 -8.92
C GLU A 236 -10.41 10.19 -10.03
N ASN A 237 -10.08 11.46 -10.27
CA ASN A 237 -10.74 12.30 -11.27
C ASN A 237 -10.18 12.08 -12.68
N GLU A 238 -9.01 11.45 -12.82
CA GLU A 238 -8.45 11.10 -14.13
C GLU A 238 -9.29 9.98 -14.77
N THR A 239 -9.95 10.30 -15.89
CA THR A 239 -10.52 9.30 -16.78
C THR A 239 -9.40 8.68 -17.61
N TYR A 240 -9.09 7.41 -17.35
CA TYR A 240 -8.13 6.68 -18.16
C TYR A 240 -8.78 6.40 -19.52
N GLU A 241 -8.47 7.20 -20.55
CA GLU A 241 -8.87 6.91 -21.92
C GLU A 241 -8.04 5.74 -22.47
N TRP A 242 -8.73 4.66 -22.84
CA TRP A 242 -8.15 3.39 -23.26
C TRP A 242 -7.85 3.33 -24.76
N GLU A 243 -7.42 4.44 -25.35
CA GLU A 243 -6.98 4.41 -26.74
C GLU A 243 -5.64 3.67 -26.88
N SER A 244 -5.51 2.90 -27.96
CA SER A 244 -4.26 2.22 -28.32
C SER A 244 -3.20 3.28 -28.66
N ILE A 245 -1.93 3.06 -28.27
CA ILE A 245 -0.83 3.95 -28.70
C ILE A 245 -0.78 4.07 -30.24
N LYS A 246 -1.26 3.04 -30.95
CA LYS A 246 -1.36 3.01 -32.41
C LYS A 246 -2.42 3.95 -32.98
N SER A 247 -3.50 4.25 -32.24
CA SER A 247 -4.56 5.14 -32.71
C SER A 247 -4.25 6.62 -32.48
N ILE A 248 -3.23 6.95 -31.68
CA ILE A 248 -2.85 8.33 -31.39
C ILE A 248 -1.95 8.89 -32.51
N PRO A 249 -2.38 9.93 -33.24
CA PRO A 249 -1.63 10.44 -34.39
C PRO A 249 -0.40 11.28 -33.99
N SER A 250 -0.42 11.94 -32.82
CA SER A 250 0.64 12.88 -32.41
C SER A 250 1.72 12.22 -31.55
N THR A 251 3.00 12.59 -31.79
CA THR A 251 4.14 12.14 -30.98
C THR A 251 4.01 12.55 -29.52
N LYS A 252 3.52 13.77 -29.25
CA LYS A 252 3.23 14.25 -27.89
C LYS A 252 2.16 13.40 -27.20
N GLY A 253 1.12 12.98 -27.93
CA GLY A 253 0.09 12.09 -27.42
C GLY A 253 0.62 10.68 -27.12
N LYS A 254 1.49 10.14 -27.98
CA LYS A 254 2.16 8.85 -27.73
C LYS A 254 3.06 8.89 -26.50
N ILE A 255 3.85 9.96 -26.32
CA ILE A 255 4.68 10.15 -25.11
C ILE A 255 3.79 10.29 -23.87
N ARG A 256 2.73 11.10 -23.92
CA ARG A 256 1.75 11.21 -22.82
C ARG A 256 1.15 9.85 -22.46
N ARG A 257 0.77 9.06 -23.47
CA ARG A 257 0.22 7.70 -23.26
C ARG A 257 1.23 6.75 -22.64
N ALA A 258 2.49 6.80 -23.08
CA ALA A 258 3.58 6.01 -22.50
C ALA A 258 3.84 6.38 -21.03
N VAL A 259 3.83 7.67 -20.68
CA VAL A 259 3.95 8.11 -19.28
C VAL A 259 2.75 7.67 -18.44
N LEU A 260 1.53 7.73 -19.00
CA LEU A 260 0.32 7.25 -18.34
C LEU A 260 0.33 5.73 -18.07
N GLN A 261 1.16 4.93 -18.74
CA GLN A 261 1.32 3.50 -18.43
C GLN A 261 1.84 3.27 -17.00
N PHE A 262 2.60 4.22 -16.46
CA PHE A 262 3.11 4.18 -15.09
C PHE A 262 2.10 4.65 -14.04
N THR A 263 0.95 5.15 -14.49
CA THR A 263 -0.17 5.44 -13.59
C THR A 263 -0.99 4.16 -13.33
N PRO A 264 -1.60 4.05 -12.14
CA PRO A 264 -2.43 2.91 -11.77
C PRO A 264 -3.52 2.60 -12.81
N ALA A 265 -3.83 1.32 -13.01
CA ALA A 265 -4.85 0.92 -14.00
C ALA A 265 -6.27 1.38 -13.63
N SER A 266 -6.51 1.48 -12.34
CA SER A 266 -7.77 1.94 -11.76
C SER A 266 -7.44 2.51 -10.39
N TRP A 267 -8.00 3.67 -10.06
CA TRP A 267 -7.89 4.23 -8.72
C TRP A 267 -9.24 4.17 -8.03
N THR A 268 -9.51 3.06 -7.34
CA THR A 268 -10.80 2.86 -6.66
C THR A 268 -10.87 3.66 -5.37
N HIS A 269 -11.96 4.39 -5.15
CA HIS A 269 -12.25 5.00 -3.86
C HIS A 269 -12.36 3.93 -2.77
N VAL A 270 -11.67 4.14 -1.64
CA VAL A 270 -11.62 3.18 -0.52
C VAL A 270 -12.58 3.64 0.56
N ARG A 271 -13.51 2.76 0.96
CA ARG A 271 -14.52 3.06 1.98
C ARG A 271 -14.29 2.16 3.19
N TRP A 272 -13.39 2.60 4.06
CA TRP A 272 -13.16 1.94 5.35
C TRP A 272 -14.43 1.96 6.22
N LEU A 273 -15.19 3.05 6.13
CA LEU A 273 -16.33 3.36 6.99
C LEU A 273 -17.61 3.43 6.16
N ASP A 274 -18.46 2.40 6.29
CA ASP A 274 -19.80 2.37 5.71
C ASP A 274 -20.83 2.68 6.82
N PRO A 275 -21.89 3.48 6.57
CA PRO A 275 -22.92 3.80 7.55
C PRO A 275 -23.58 2.58 8.23
N ASN A 276 -23.57 1.41 7.58
CA ASN A 276 -24.10 0.15 8.12
C ASN A 276 -23.05 -0.65 8.96
N CYS A 277 -22.01 0.01 9.45
CA CYS A 277 -20.81 -0.57 10.07
C CYS A 277 -21.10 -1.61 11.16
N THR A 278 -20.51 -2.80 11.01
CA THR A 278 -20.47 -3.89 12.00
C THR A 278 -19.24 -3.76 12.90
N TYR A 279 -19.30 -4.27 14.14
CA TYR A 279 -18.16 -4.34 15.08
C TYR A 279 -16.87 -4.93 14.46
N MET A 280 -17.00 -5.81 13.46
CA MET A 280 -15.87 -6.39 12.72
C MET A 280 -14.99 -5.35 12.01
N ARG A 281 -15.53 -4.20 11.61
CA ARG A 281 -14.74 -3.14 10.95
C ARG A 281 -13.91 -2.34 11.95
N ILE A 282 -14.36 -2.19 13.20
CA ILE A 282 -13.56 -1.57 14.27
C ILE A 282 -12.31 -2.42 14.51
N PHE A 283 -12.51 -3.72 14.65
CA PHE A 283 -11.41 -4.67 14.81
C PHE A 283 -10.46 -4.65 13.61
N ALA A 284 -10.98 -4.59 12.38
CA ALA A 284 -10.16 -4.51 11.17
C ALA A 284 -9.30 -3.24 11.11
N VAL A 285 -9.86 -2.07 11.43
CA VAL A 285 -9.07 -0.82 11.44
C VAL A 285 -8.06 -0.84 12.58
N TYR A 286 -8.42 -1.36 13.75
CA TYR A 286 -7.45 -1.54 14.85
C TYR A 286 -6.30 -2.48 14.46
N GLN A 287 -6.61 -3.61 13.82
CA GLN A 287 -5.59 -4.53 13.31
C GLN A 287 -4.68 -3.85 12.28
N LEU A 288 -5.24 -3.02 11.38
CA LEU A 288 -4.46 -2.24 10.43
C LEU A 288 -3.49 -1.28 11.15
N VAL A 289 -3.99 -0.50 12.11
CA VAL A 289 -3.16 0.43 12.91
C VAL A 289 -2.07 -0.34 13.65
N PHE A 290 -2.41 -1.43 14.33
CA PHE A 290 -1.47 -2.27 15.07
C PHE A 290 -0.34 -2.81 14.19
N PHE A 291 -0.67 -3.45 13.07
CA PHE A 291 0.35 -3.97 12.14
C PHE A 291 1.23 -2.86 11.56
N TRP A 292 0.66 -1.67 11.37
CA TRP A 292 1.42 -0.50 10.95
C TRP A 292 2.48 -0.12 11.99
N GLN A 293 2.08 0.04 13.26
CA GLN A 293 3.00 0.40 14.33
C GLN A 293 4.10 -0.64 14.54
N ILE A 294 3.76 -1.94 14.50
CA ILE A 294 4.76 -3.01 14.66
C ILE A 294 5.77 -2.97 13.51
N THR A 295 5.33 -2.75 12.27
CA THR A 295 6.22 -2.68 11.11
C THR A 295 7.22 -1.53 11.22
N GLU A 296 6.76 -0.38 11.71
CA GLU A 296 7.63 0.78 11.94
C GLU A 296 8.55 0.56 13.13
N LEU A 297 8.05 0.07 14.27
CA LEU A 297 8.87 -0.31 15.43
C LEU A 297 9.97 -1.31 15.06
N ASN A 298 9.67 -2.33 14.25
CA ASN A 298 10.68 -3.28 13.76
C ASN A 298 11.83 -2.56 13.06
N THR A 299 11.57 -1.47 12.33
CA THR A 299 12.60 -0.66 11.67
C THR A 299 13.57 -0.06 12.70
N PHE A 300 13.03 0.50 13.78
CA PHE A 300 13.83 1.14 14.83
C PHE A 300 14.54 0.13 15.73
N PHE A 301 13.89 -1.00 16.05
CA PHE A 301 14.54 -2.05 16.84
C PHE A 301 15.64 -2.76 16.05
N LEU A 302 15.40 -3.14 14.79
CA LEU A 302 16.43 -3.81 14.00
C LEU A 302 17.66 -2.92 13.79
N LYS A 303 17.48 -1.63 13.48
CA LYS A 303 18.62 -0.72 13.35
C LYS A 303 19.38 -0.55 14.67
N HIS A 304 18.67 -0.55 15.81
CA HIS A 304 19.30 -0.40 17.13
C HIS A 304 20.08 -1.66 17.53
N ILE A 305 19.45 -2.84 17.45
CA ILE A 305 20.07 -4.12 17.86
C ILE A 305 21.29 -4.47 17.02
N PHE A 306 21.26 -4.20 15.72
CA PHE A 306 22.38 -4.51 14.82
C PHE A 306 23.33 -3.34 14.59
N GLU A 307 23.11 -2.21 15.27
CA GLU A 307 23.92 -1.00 15.16
C GLU A 307 24.05 -0.55 13.70
N ILE A 308 22.94 -0.18 13.09
CA ILE A 308 22.88 0.31 11.71
C ILE A 308 22.60 1.80 11.73
N PRO A 309 23.42 2.64 11.05
CA PRO A 309 23.15 4.07 10.94
C PRO A 309 21.77 4.35 10.30
N PRO A 310 21.04 5.39 10.71
CA PRO A 310 19.72 5.70 10.15
C PRO A 310 19.71 5.89 8.62
N GLY A 311 20.72 6.57 8.08
CA GLY A 311 20.86 6.82 6.64
C GLY A 311 21.51 5.68 5.84
N HIS A 312 21.85 4.55 6.49
CA HIS A 312 22.55 3.46 5.82
C HIS A 312 21.67 2.77 4.77
N PRO A 313 22.23 2.29 3.64
CA PRO A 313 21.47 1.60 2.58
C PRO A 313 20.62 0.42 3.06
N LEU A 314 21.05 -0.30 4.11
CA LEU A 314 20.24 -1.36 4.73
C LEU A 314 18.92 -0.83 5.31
N SER A 315 18.97 0.29 6.04
CA SER A 315 17.80 0.92 6.65
C SER A 315 16.86 1.49 5.58
N VAL A 316 17.41 2.29 4.66
CA VAL A 316 16.64 2.94 3.59
C VAL A 316 16.07 1.91 2.61
N GLY A 317 16.89 0.94 2.20
CA GLY A 317 16.50 -0.14 1.29
C GLY A 317 15.41 -1.02 1.88
N ARG A 318 15.48 -1.34 3.18
CA ARG A 318 14.41 -2.06 3.87
C ARG A 318 13.10 -1.26 3.90
N ILE A 319 13.14 0.04 4.23
CA ILE A 319 11.94 0.90 4.23
C ILE A 319 11.31 0.93 2.83
N ALA A 320 12.12 1.10 1.78
CA ALA A 320 11.65 1.09 0.40
C ALA A 320 11.02 -0.26 0.01
N LEU A 321 11.65 -1.38 0.39
CA LEU A 321 11.13 -2.72 0.14
C LEU A 321 9.79 -2.93 0.84
N ILE A 322 9.70 -2.61 2.13
CA ILE A 322 8.45 -2.72 2.90
C ILE A 322 7.38 -1.83 2.30
N GLY A 323 7.71 -0.60 1.89
CA GLY A 323 6.78 0.29 1.19
C GLY A 323 6.17 -0.35 -0.07
N LEU A 324 7.00 -0.99 -0.90
CA LEU A 324 6.53 -1.69 -2.10
C LEU A 324 5.64 -2.90 -1.76
N ILE A 325 5.96 -3.64 -0.70
CA ILE A 325 5.19 -4.81 -0.23
C ILE A 325 3.83 -4.41 0.35
N VAL A 326 3.78 -3.29 1.08
CA VAL A 326 2.55 -2.84 1.76
C VAL A 326 1.47 -2.44 0.76
N ALA A 327 1.82 -1.92 -0.42
CA ALA A 327 0.83 -1.49 -1.40
C ALA A 327 -0.14 -2.62 -1.84
N PRO A 328 0.32 -3.77 -2.38
CA PRO A 328 -0.55 -4.90 -2.70
C PRO A 328 -1.13 -5.55 -1.44
N THR A 329 -0.39 -5.59 -0.34
CA THR A 329 -0.88 -6.11 0.95
C THR A 329 -2.12 -5.38 1.43
N LEU A 330 -2.08 -4.04 1.48
CA LEU A 330 -3.19 -3.23 1.98
C LEU A 330 -4.43 -3.40 1.08
N ARG A 331 -4.23 -3.53 -0.23
CA ARG A 331 -5.33 -3.82 -1.15
C ARG A 331 -5.96 -5.19 -0.88
N GLN A 332 -5.15 -6.23 -0.67
CA GLN A 332 -5.64 -7.56 -0.33
C GLN A 332 -6.33 -7.59 1.04
N TYR A 333 -5.77 -6.89 2.02
CA TYR A 333 -6.35 -6.76 3.36
C TYR A 333 -7.70 -6.04 3.31
N TYR A 334 -7.78 -4.91 2.60
CA TYR A 334 -9.02 -4.17 2.39
C TYR A 334 -10.10 -5.07 1.77
N SER A 335 -9.76 -5.81 0.70
CA SER A 335 -10.70 -6.75 0.08
C SER A 335 -11.16 -7.85 1.05
N TYR A 336 -10.24 -8.40 1.86
CA TYR A 336 -10.57 -9.42 2.85
C TYR A 336 -11.53 -8.93 3.93
N VAL A 337 -11.37 -7.69 4.43
CA VAL A 337 -12.19 -7.16 5.52
C VAL A 337 -13.49 -6.50 5.06
N THR A 338 -13.59 -6.08 3.79
CA THR A 338 -14.76 -5.36 3.27
C THR A 338 -15.65 -6.18 2.35
N ASP A 339 -15.11 -7.15 1.61
CA ASP A 339 -15.90 -8.00 0.72
C ASP A 339 -16.30 -9.30 1.44
N PRO A 340 -17.60 -9.52 1.76
CA PRO A 340 -18.04 -10.71 2.48
C PRO A 340 -17.80 -12.01 1.70
N ARG A 341 -17.51 -11.93 0.39
CA ARG A 341 -17.20 -13.07 -0.48
C ARG A 341 -15.73 -13.48 -0.36
N CYS A 342 -14.85 -12.57 0.06
CA CYS A 342 -13.44 -12.86 0.29
C CYS A 342 -13.27 -13.59 1.63
N LYS A 343 -13.11 -14.92 1.60
CA LYS A 343 -12.95 -15.75 2.82
C LYS A 343 -11.50 -16.03 3.20
N ARG A 344 -10.54 -15.69 2.34
CA ARG A 344 -9.12 -16.02 2.52
C ARG A 344 -8.26 -14.78 2.36
N VAL A 345 -7.31 -14.62 3.26
CA VAL A 345 -6.30 -13.54 3.19
C VAL A 345 -5.46 -13.71 1.92
N GLY A 346 -5.20 -12.61 1.22
CA GLY A 346 -4.36 -12.61 0.02
C GLY A 346 -2.93 -13.03 0.30
N THR A 347 -2.25 -13.57 -0.70
CA THR A 347 -0.92 -14.18 -0.55
C THR A 347 0.15 -13.18 -0.11
N GLN A 348 0.17 -11.97 -0.69
CA GLN A 348 1.10 -10.92 -0.28
C GLN A 348 0.83 -10.48 1.16
N CYS A 349 -0.44 -10.28 1.50
CA CYS A 349 -0.83 -9.88 2.85
C CYS A 349 -0.40 -10.92 3.89
N TRP A 350 -0.49 -12.21 3.57
CA TRP A 350 0.00 -13.28 4.42
C TRP A 350 1.53 -13.25 4.56
N VAL A 351 2.27 -13.12 3.44
CA VAL A 351 3.74 -13.03 3.46
C VAL A 351 4.21 -11.80 4.24
N PHE A 352 3.55 -10.66 4.08
CA PHE A 352 3.85 -9.46 4.85
C PHE A 352 3.63 -9.68 6.35
N GLY A 353 2.50 -10.30 6.74
CA GLY A 353 2.27 -10.65 8.14
C GLY A 353 3.37 -11.56 8.70
N ALA A 354 3.82 -12.54 7.93
CA ALA A 354 4.95 -13.40 8.30
C ALA A 354 6.27 -12.64 8.43
N ILE A 355 6.57 -11.70 7.52
CA ILE A 355 7.74 -10.80 7.59
C ILE A 355 7.69 -9.99 8.88
N THR A 356 6.61 -9.23 9.12
CA THR A 356 6.46 -8.37 10.29
C THR A 356 6.64 -9.14 11.60
N ILE A 357 6.07 -10.35 11.70
CA ILE A 357 6.23 -11.20 12.88
C ILE A 357 7.66 -11.74 13.00
N THR A 358 8.26 -12.22 11.92
CA THR A 358 9.63 -12.78 11.94
C THR A 358 10.65 -11.73 12.33
N GLU A 359 10.51 -10.51 11.82
CA GLU A 359 11.34 -9.37 12.25
C GLU A 359 11.19 -9.07 13.73
N ALA A 360 9.95 -9.13 14.24
CA ALA A 360 9.70 -8.93 15.67
C ALA A 360 10.38 -10.01 16.53
N ILE A 361 10.37 -11.25 16.07
CA ILE A 361 11.09 -12.35 16.71
C ILE A 361 12.61 -12.13 16.63
N ILE A 362 13.13 -11.66 15.49
CA ILE A 362 14.57 -11.41 15.32
C ILE A 362 15.06 -10.37 16.32
N TRP A 363 14.47 -9.18 16.34
CA TRP A 363 14.99 -8.14 17.25
C TRP A 363 14.76 -8.50 18.72
N SER A 364 13.69 -9.24 19.06
CA SER A 364 13.48 -9.69 20.44
C SER A 364 14.47 -10.80 20.85
N LYS A 365 14.82 -11.72 19.94
CA LYS A 365 15.82 -12.77 20.17
C LYS A 365 17.22 -12.20 20.34
N PHE A 366 17.63 -11.27 19.48
CA PHE A 366 18.98 -10.72 19.52
C PHE A 366 19.11 -9.55 20.50
N GLY A 367 18.00 -8.96 20.92
CA GLY A 367 17.93 -7.87 21.88
C GLY A 367 17.44 -8.29 23.27
N LEU A 368 17.80 -9.47 23.77
CA LEU A 368 17.29 -9.97 25.06
C LEU A 368 17.51 -9.01 26.23
N GLU A 369 18.67 -8.35 26.28
CA GLU A 369 18.96 -7.35 27.32
C GLU A 369 18.02 -6.14 27.24
N LEU A 370 17.67 -5.72 26.02
CA LEU A 370 16.73 -4.65 25.78
C LEU A 370 15.31 -5.09 26.16
N VAL A 371 14.91 -6.29 25.74
CA VAL A 371 13.62 -6.89 26.09
C VAL A 371 13.48 -7.05 27.61
N ALA A 372 14.55 -7.39 28.33
CA ALA A 372 14.53 -7.52 29.79
C ALA A 372 14.20 -6.20 30.51
N ARG A 373 14.45 -5.04 29.88
CA ARG A 373 14.11 -3.71 30.41
C ARG A 373 12.67 -3.29 30.07
N THR A 374 11.93 -4.12 29.34
CA THR A 374 10.58 -3.80 28.87
C THR A 374 9.62 -3.62 30.04
N GLN A 375 8.98 -2.46 30.09
CA GLN A 375 7.93 -2.18 31.05
C GLN A 375 6.58 -2.66 30.52
N ILE A 376 6.13 -3.83 30.98
CA ILE A 376 4.87 -4.45 30.54
C ILE A 376 3.67 -3.49 30.70
N GLN A 377 3.66 -2.69 31.77
CA GLN A 377 2.61 -1.69 32.01
C GLN A 377 2.53 -0.67 30.86
N ASN A 378 3.67 -0.20 30.33
CA ASN A 378 3.70 0.73 29.20
C ASN A 378 3.17 0.07 27.93
N ILE A 379 3.51 -1.19 27.67
CA ILE A 379 2.99 -1.93 26.51
C ILE A 379 1.48 -2.10 26.61
N LEU A 380 0.96 -2.50 27.78
CA LEU A 380 -0.49 -2.67 27.98
C LEU A 380 -1.23 -1.34 27.82
N LEU A 381 -0.68 -0.26 28.38
CA LEU A 381 -1.24 1.08 28.24
C LEU A 381 -1.19 1.55 26.78
N TRP A 382 -0.09 1.32 26.08
CA TRP A 382 0.07 1.65 24.67
C TRP A 382 -0.95 0.93 23.77
N LEU A 383 -1.16 -0.38 23.98
CA LEU A 383 -2.19 -1.15 23.27
C LEU A 383 -3.60 -0.62 23.57
N LEU A 384 -3.88 -0.29 24.83
CA LEU A 384 -5.15 0.29 25.24
C LEU A 384 -5.39 1.66 24.60
N ILE A 385 -4.41 2.55 24.60
CA ILE A 385 -4.50 3.87 23.99
C ILE A 385 -4.74 3.74 22.48
N GLN A 386 -4.04 2.85 21.78
CA GLN A 386 -4.29 2.60 20.36
C GLN A 386 -5.72 2.13 20.09
N LEU A 387 -6.24 1.21 20.91
CA LEU A 387 -7.61 0.72 20.78
C LEU A 387 -8.63 1.86 20.98
N VAL A 388 -8.47 2.65 22.04
CA VAL A 388 -9.34 3.78 22.36
C VAL A 388 -9.28 4.86 21.27
N MET A 389 -8.09 5.26 20.84
CA MET A 389 -7.90 6.24 19.77
C MET A 389 -8.51 5.78 18.44
N THR A 390 -8.34 4.50 18.10
CA THR A 390 -9.00 3.92 16.93
C THR A 390 -10.51 4.01 17.05
N PHE A 391 -11.08 3.64 18.21
CA PHE A 391 -12.52 3.74 18.44
C PHE A 391 -13.03 5.18 18.33
N ILE A 392 -12.34 6.14 18.94
CA ILE A 392 -12.68 7.57 18.88
C ILE A 392 -12.64 8.06 17.42
N CYS A 393 -11.59 7.73 16.67
CA CYS A 393 -11.47 8.08 15.26
C CYS A 393 -12.66 7.56 14.46
N LEU A 394 -13.00 6.29 14.62
CA LEU A 394 -14.12 5.66 13.91
C LEU A 394 -15.45 6.31 14.27
N TYR A 395 -15.68 6.57 15.56
CA TYR A 395 -16.88 7.24 16.06
C TYR A 395 -17.04 8.64 15.44
N ILE A 396 -15.99 9.47 15.49
CA ILE A 396 -15.99 10.81 14.90
C ILE A 396 -16.24 10.74 13.40
N CYS A 397 -15.59 9.82 12.70
CA CYS A 397 -15.75 9.69 11.25
C CYS A 397 -17.16 9.23 10.86
N ILE A 398 -17.80 8.35 11.65
CA ILE A 398 -19.20 7.95 11.44
C ILE A 398 -20.14 9.13 11.69
N LEU A 399 -19.92 9.91 12.74
CA LEU A 399 -20.72 11.13 13.01
C LEU A 399 -20.61 12.13 11.86
N TYR A 400 -19.39 12.37 11.37
CA TYR A 400 -19.14 13.25 10.24
C TYR A 400 -19.83 12.74 8.96
N ALA A 401 -19.75 11.44 8.69
CA ALA A 401 -20.43 10.83 7.54
C ALA A 401 -21.95 10.97 7.61
N LYS A 402 -22.56 10.68 8.77
CA LYS A 402 -24.01 10.85 9.00
C LYS A 402 -24.46 12.30 8.82
N ARG A 403 -23.70 13.26 9.34
CA ARG A 403 -23.99 14.69 9.19
C ARG A 403 -23.93 15.15 7.74
N ASN A 404 -22.98 14.63 6.96
CA ASN A 404 -22.89 14.97 5.54
C ASN A 404 -24.01 14.33 4.75
N GLN A 405 -24.39 13.09 5.04
CA GLN A 405 -25.54 12.43 4.41
C GLN A 405 -26.83 13.21 4.67
N SER A 406 -27.12 13.59 5.92
CA SER A 406 -28.32 14.38 6.22
C SER A 406 -28.33 15.74 5.56
N LYS A 407 -27.15 16.38 5.40
CA LYS A 407 -27.02 17.64 4.67
C LYS A 407 -27.32 17.47 3.17
N LEU A 408 -26.78 16.43 2.54
CA LEU A 408 -27.06 16.11 1.13
C LEU A 408 -28.53 15.77 0.90
N GLU A 409 -29.16 15.01 1.80
CA GLU A 409 -30.59 14.71 1.75
C GLU A 409 -31.43 15.97 1.87
N TYR A 410 -31.05 16.89 2.77
CA TYR A 410 -31.72 18.19 2.90
C TYR A 410 -31.59 19.04 1.63
N GLU A 411 -30.38 19.20 1.08
CA GLU A 411 -30.12 19.95 -0.16
C GLU A 411 -30.90 19.35 -1.35
N THR A 412 -30.90 18.01 -1.49
CA THR A 412 -31.64 17.31 -2.55
C THR A 412 -33.15 17.51 -2.43
N ASN A 413 -33.70 17.44 -1.21
CA ASN A 413 -35.12 17.68 -0.98
C ASN A 413 -35.51 19.14 -1.25
N GLN A 414 -34.62 20.09 -0.96
CA GLN A 414 -34.85 21.51 -1.21
C GLN A 414 -34.84 21.84 -2.72
N ASP A 415 -33.90 21.27 -3.47
CA ASP A 415 -33.86 21.38 -4.95
C ASP A 415 -35.08 20.70 -5.60
N SER A 416 -35.51 19.57 -5.05
CA SER A 416 -36.73 18.87 -5.49
C SER A 416 -37.96 19.76 -5.32
N HIS A 417 -38.14 20.37 -4.14
CA HIS A 417 -39.27 21.27 -3.86
C HIS A 417 -39.22 22.58 -4.68
N ALA A 418 -38.02 23.10 -4.99
CA ALA A 418 -37.84 24.25 -5.88
C ALA A 418 -38.18 23.93 -7.35
N CYS A 419 -37.95 22.68 -7.78
CA CYS A 419 -38.31 22.23 -9.13
C CYS A 419 -39.83 21.97 -9.27
N THR A 420 -40.49 21.50 -8.22
CA THR A 420 -41.96 21.30 -8.21
C THR A 420 -42.73 22.62 -8.20
N THR A 421 -42.24 23.64 -7.49
CA THR A 421 -42.89 24.97 -7.42
C THR A 421 -42.80 25.76 -8.72
N ASN A 422 -41.78 25.53 -9.56
CA ASN A 422 -41.66 26.18 -10.88
C ASN A 422 -42.54 25.53 -11.97
N ASN A 423 -43.08 24.32 -11.74
CA ASN A 423 -44.02 23.67 -12.67
C ASN A 423 -45.49 23.99 -12.38
N GLU A 424 -45.81 24.67 -11.27
CA GLU A 424 -47.18 25.07 -10.93
C GLU A 424 -47.61 26.43 -11.52
N SER A 425 -46.73 27.16 -12.20
CA SER A 425 -47.05 28.48 -12.78
C SER A 425 -47.27 28.52 -14.30
N ILE A 426 -47.47 27.38 -14.98
CA ILE A 426 -47.95 27.39 -16.38
C ILE A 426 -49.47 27.19 -16.40
N VAL A 427 -50.13 28.33 -16.50
CA VAL A 427 -51.56 28.60 -16.70
C VAL A 427 -52.22 27.64 -17.70
N LYS A 428 -53.34 27.04 -17.28
CA LYS A 428 -54.38 26.47 -18.17
C LYS A 428 -55.04 27.58 -18.99
N PRO A 429 -55.40 27.32 -20.25
CA PRO A 429 -56.72 27.73 -20.74
C PRO A 429 -57.53 26.56 -21.29
N SER A 430 -58.86 26.70 -21.17
CA SER A 430 -59.89 25.74 -21.49
C SER A 430 -60.39 25.79 -22.95
N ILE A 431 -60.69 24.60 -23.50
CA ILE A 431 -61.77 24.26 -24.46
C ILE A 431 -61.80 24.94 -25.84
N ALA A 432 -61.58 24.14 -26.90
CA ALA A 432 -62.44 24.09 -28.10
C ALA A 432 -62.18 22.79 -28.90
N GLN A 433 -63.26 22.12 -29.31
CA GLN A 433 -63.26 20.94 -30.18
C GLN A 433 -62.75 21.29 -31.59
N HIS A 434 -61.95 20.42 -32.20
CA HIS A 434 -62.17 19.98 -33.58
C HIS A 434 -61.33 18.75 -33.96
N THR A 435 -62.05 17.72 -34.37
CA THR A 435 -61.65 16.50 -35.05
C THR A 435 -60.71 16.75 -36.24
N LYS A 436 -59.62 15.98 -36.37
CA LYS A 436 -59.24 15.35 -37.65
C LYS A 436 -58.16 14.26 -37.50
N ILE A 437 -58.57 13.09 -37.97
CA ILE A 437 -57.82 11.86 -38.21
C ILE A 437 -56.71 12.11 -39.25
N THR A 438 -55.48 11.62 -39.02
CA THR A 438 -54.70 10.95 -40.08
C THR A 438 -53.63 10.01 -39.52
N LYS A 439 -53.83 8.70 -39.70
CA LYS A 439 -52.79 7.66 -39.68
C LYS A 439 -51.79 7.93 -40.80
N ARG A 440 -50.48 7.86 -40.53
CA ARG A 440 -49.46 7.73 -41.58
C ARG A 440 -48.75 6.38 -41.47
N ARG A 441 -48.79 5.65 -42.59
CA ARG A 441 -48.38 4.26 -42.80
C ARG A 441 -46.98 4.22 -43.43
N ASN A 442 -46.15 3.30 -42.93
CA ASN A 442 -44.94 2.65 -43.44
C ASN A 442 -44.26 3.13 -44.73
N LYS A 443 -42.92 3.12 -44.72
CA LYS A 443 -42.14 2.38 -45.74
C LYS A 443 -40.75 1.98 -45.22
N ALA A 444 -40.55 0.67 -45.04
CA ALA A 444 -39.25 0.02 -44.94
C ALA A 444 -38.74 -0.27 -46.37
N THR A 445 -37.44 -0.10 -46.61
CA THR A 445 -36.77 -0.46 -47.85
C THR A 445 -35.68 -1.49 -47.56
N ASN A 446 -35.91 -2.73 -48.00
CA ASN A 446 -34.90 -3.77 -48.16
C ASN A 446 -34.17 -3.58 -49.49
N GLY A 447 -32.83 -3.72 -49.48
CA GLY A 447 -31.98 -3.87 -50.67
C GLY A 447 -31.49 -5.31 -50.83
N PRO A 448 -31.05 -5.73 -52.04
CA PRO A 448 -31.25 -7.09 -52.53
C PRO A 448 -30.07 -8.05 -52.35
N LEU A 449 -30.42 -9.36 -52.35
CA LEU A 449 -29.54 -10.51 -52.58
C LEU A 449 -28.77 -10.36 -53.91
N LYS A 450 -27.48 -10.69 -53.87
CA LYS A 450 -26.71 -11.11 -55.05
C LYS A 450 -26.67 -12.64 -55.08
N THR A 451 -26.92 -13.15 -56.28
CA THR A 451 -26.66 -14.51 -56.79
C THR A 451 -25.24 -14.97 -56.59
#